data_AF-A0A5F2BRD4-F1
#
_entry.id   AF-A0A5F2BRD4-F1
#
_cell.length_a   1.000
_cell.length_b   1.000
_cell.length_c   1.000
_cell.angle_alpha   90.00
_cell.angle_beta   90.00
_cell.angle_gamma   90.00
#
_symmetry.space_group_name_H-M   'P 1'
#
loop_
_entity.id
_entity.type
_entity.pdbx_description
1 polymer ?
#
loop_
_entity_poly.entity_id
_entity_poly.type
_entity_poly.pdbx_seq_one_letter_code
_entity_poly.pdbx_strand_id
1 'polypeptide(L)'
;MKYILSLILFFISLFYSLAFSPEGIYLNSDILYIPTLALDVFRDGGSFLSWSFTPSPYFFPDFPIVSALLWIFGNAQKALVVFAFLQTILFTVLMERFWIYLREEKKRKPLSRKEARRVKSWVLVSISFLLLAAKNFPTLYILFLPSIHASAFLVTLYVWPLLSKTFKKREVRILSFWIVLTVASDRILFVELVIPGILAGFLHRDSTGSAWKRFFPQSSKILLVSGIVGLILHSILKSFLFIEKSGRIPAALSFVQFVRDISRFKDETLVWFSNGGTSAIPVPAILISIFAISLFFTFARIFKTKSTSFLFFFFAILAFAPVLTGTY
;
A
#
# COMPACT_ATOMS: atom_id res chain seq x y z
N MET A 1 5.79 -20.94 -18.24
CA MET A 1 6.09 -19.54 -18.56
C MET A 1 7.58 -19.28 -18.50
N LYS A 2 8.16 -18.68 -19.54
CA LYS A 2 9.58 -18.28 -19.57
C LYS A 2 9.71 -16.91 -18.90
N TYR A 3 10.56 -16.79 -17.87
CA TYR A 3 10.78 -15.55 -17.11
C TYR A 3 11.14 -14.35 -18.01
N ILE A 4 12.00 -14.58 -19.00
CA ILE A 4 12.42 -13.54 -19.96
C ILE A 4 11.21 -12.96 -20.70
N LEU A 5 10.28 -13.81 -21.16
CA LEU A 5 9.07 -13.34 -21.85
C LEU A 5 8.17 -12.51 -20.91
N SER A 6 8.07 -12.92 -19.63
CA SER A 6 7.31 -12.16 -18.63
C SER A 6 7.93 -10.80 -18.37
N LEU A 7 9.26 -10.73 -18.34
CA LEU A 7 10.01 -9.49 -18.15
C LEU A 7 9.86 -8.54 -19.34
N ILE A 8 9.95 -9.06 -20.56
CA ILE A 8 9.71 -8.29 -21.79
C ILE A 8 8.29 -7.73 -21.78
N LEU A 9 7.29 -8.57 -21.50
CA LEU A 9 5.90 -8.13 -21.40
C LEU A 9 5.73 -7.05 -20.34
N PHE A 10 6.35 -7.21 -19.16
CA PHE A 10 6.30 -6.21 -18.10
C PHE A 10 6.84 -4.84 -18.54
N PHE A 11 8.01 -4.78 -19.16
CA PHE A 11 8.55 -3.51 -19.63
C PHE A 11 7.71 -2.91 -20.76
N ILE A 12 7.22 -3.70 -21.71
CA ILE A 12 6.31 -3.22 -22.76
C ILE A 12 5.05 -2.63 -22.13
N SER A 13 4.42 -3.34 -21.19
CA SER A 13 3.23 -2.86 -20.48
C SER A 13 3.50 -1.60 -19.67
N LEU A 14 4.66 -1.49 -19.02
CA LEU A 14 5.06 -0.31 -18.24
C LEU A 14 5.24 0.91 -19.13
N PHE A 15 6.02 0.78 -20.20
CA PHE A 15 6.23 1.88 -21.15
C PHE A 15 4.92 2.28 -21.83
N TYR A 16 4.08 1.31 -22.21
CA TYR A 16 2.75 1.59 -22.75
C TYR A 16 1.89 2.37 -21.75
N SER A 17 1.81 1.90 -20.50
CA SER A 17 0.96 2.52 -19.48
C SER A 17 1.41 3.95 -19.15
N LEU A 18 2.73 4.22 -19.10
CA LEU A 18 3.28 5.56 -18.90
C LEU A 18 3.10 6.47 -20.13
N ALA A 19 3.30 5.94 -21.33
CA ALA A 19 3.16 6.74 -22.56
C ALA A 19 1.71 7.15 -22.84
N PHE A 20 0.75 6.30 -22.45
CA PHE A 20 -0.68 6.53 -22.65
C PHE A 20 -1.43 6.90 -21.36
N SER A 21 -0.72 7.21 -20.27
CA SER A 21 -1.37 7.69 -19.05
C SER A 21 -2.03 9.06 -19.29
N PRO A 22 -3.31 9.25 -18.94
CA PRO A 22 -3.97 10.53 -19.10
C PRO A 22 -3.26 11.65 -18.34
N GLU A 23 -3.02 12.79 -18.99
CA GLU A 23 -2.33 13.95 -18.39
C GLU A 23 -3.04 14.44 -17.11
N GLY A 24 -4.38 14.39 -17.10
CA GLY A 24 -5.20 14.82 -15.97
C GLY A 24 -4.88 14.09 -14.65
N ILE A 25 -4.26 12.91 -14.71
CA ILE A 25 -3.81 12.20 -13.52
C ILE A 25 -2.66 12.94 -12.84
N TYR A 26 -1.71 13.48 -13.59
CA TYR A 26 -0.60 14.26 -13.04
C TYR A 26 -1.00 15.69 -12.65
N LEU A 27 -2.18 16.13 -13.07
CA LEU A 27 -2.74 17.44 -12.73
C LEU A 27 -3.67 17.40 -11.51
N ASN A 28 -3.88 16.24 -10.91
CA ASN A 28 -4.67 16.10 -9.70
C ASN A 28 -3.97 16.81 -8.51
N SER A 29 -4.74 17.55 -7.72
CA SER A 29 -4.22 18.32 -6.56
C SER A 29 -3.49 17.46 -5.54
N ASP A 30 -3.95 16.24 -5.28
CA ASP A 30 -3.35 15.32 -4.29
C ASP A 30 -1.97 14.82 -4.74
N ILE A 31 -1.77 14.74 -6.06
CA ILE A 31 -0.52 14.28 -6.68
C ILE A 31 0.46 15.43 -6.82
N LEU A 32 -0.03 16.62 -7.18
CA LEU A 32 0.76 17.84 -7.24
C LEU A 32 1.15 18.38 -5.87
N TYR A 33 0.48 17.98 -4.80
CA TYR A 33 0.75 18.44 -3.44
C TYR A 33 2.24 18.31 -3.04
N ILE A 34 2.85 17.13 -3.23
CA ILE A 34 4.26 16.92 -2.86
C ILE A 34 5.22 17.75 -3.72
N PRO A 35 5.11 17.74 -5.06
CA PRO A 35 5.90 18.63 -5.90
C PRO A 35 5.76 20.11 -5.55
N THR A 36 4.55 20.60 -5.31
CA THR A 36 4.30 22.01 -4.99
C THR A 36 4.93 22.38 -3.65
N LEU A 37 4.79 21.54 -2.63
CA LEU A 37 5.46 21.73 -1.33
C LEU A 37 6.99 21.79 -1.50
N ALA A 38 7.56 20.88 -2.28
CA ALA A 38 9.00 20.85 -2.52
C ALA A 38 9.50 22.09 -3.27
N LEU A 39 8.76 22.56 -4.28
CA LEU A 39 9.10 23.78 -5.01
C LEU A 39 9.02 25.01 -4.12
N ASP A 40 7.96 25.16 -3.33
CA ASP A 40 7.80 26.29 -2.43
C ASP A 40 8.94 26.38 -1.41
N VAL A 41 9.21 25.27 -0.72
CA VAL A 41 10.22 25.24 0.35
C VAL A 41 11.65 25.34 -0.18
N PHE A 42 11.99 24.65 -1.29
CA PHE A 42 13.38 24.56 -1.73
C PHE A 42 13.76 25.58 -2.81
N ARG A 43 12.80 26.09 -3.60
CA ARG A 43 13.06 27.02 -4.71
C ARG A 43 12.54 28.42 -4.41
N ASP A 44 11.32 28.52 -3.89
CA ASP A 44 10.60 29.80 -3.82
C ASP A 44 10.78 30.50 -2.44
N GLY A 45 11.55 29.89 -1.53
CA GLY A 45 11.92 30.48 -0.24
C GLY A 45 10.84 30.38 0.84
N GLY A 46 9.82 29.55 0.62
CA GLY A 46 8.77 29.24 1.57
C GLY A 46 9.27 28.42 2.76
N SER A 47 8.35 28.06 3.66
CA SER A 47 8.65 27.31 4.89
C SER A 47 7.61 26.22 5.13
N PHE A 48 8.01 25.08 5.67
CA PHE A 48 7.04 24.06 6.11
C PHE A 48 6.02 24.62 7.10
N LEU A 49 6.37 25.65 7.88
CA LEU A 49 5.48 26.26 8.87
C LEU A 49 4.33 27.07 8.24
N SER A 50 4.45 27.49 6.98
CA SER A 50 3.39 28.24 6.29
C SER A 50 2.38 27.35 5.57
N TRP A 51 2.59 26.03 5.58
CA TRP A 51 1.73 25.08 4.88
C TRP A 51 0.63 24.49 5.76
N SER A 52 -0.55 24.29 5.16
CA SER A 52 -1.54 23.34 5.67
C SER A 52 -1.28 21.97 5.06
N PHE A 53 -1.00 20.99 5.91
CA PHE A 53 -0.72 19.63 5.51
C PHE A 53 -1.95 18.76 5.64
N THR A 54 -2.11 17.83 4.70
CA THR A 54 -3.14 16.81 4.75
C THR A 54 -2.95 15.92 6.00
N PRO A 55 -4.00 15.19 6.45
CA PRO A 55 -3.91 14.32 7.63
C PRO A 55 -2.83 13.22 7.55
N SER A 56 -2.39 12.90 6.33
CA SER A 56 -1.23 12.08 6.00
C SER A 56 -0.28 12.90 5.12
N PRO A 57 0.69 13.63 5.69
CA PRO A 57 1.51 14.59 4.96
C PRO A 57 2.46 13.99 3.89
N TYR A 58 2.63 12.66 3.86
CA TYR A 58 3.48 11.93 2.90
C TYR A 58 4.96 12.37 2.89
N PHE A 59 5.47 12.86 4.03
CA PHE A 59 6.87 13.24 4.23
C PHE A 59 7.88 12.11 4.01
N PHE A 60 7.49 10.85 4.11
CA PHE A 60 8.39 9.73 3.92
C PHE A 60 7.66 8.48 3.39
N PRO A 61 8.21 7.80 2.37
CA PRO A 61 9.45 8.13 1.65
C PRO A 61 9.27 9.12 0.48
N ASP A 62 8.04 9.53 0.16
CA ASP A 62 7.71 10.22 -1.08
C ASP A 62 8.38 11.59 -1.20
N PHE A 63 8.20 12.45 -0.19
CA PHE A 63 8.71 13.81 -0.23
C PHE A 63 10.23 13.89 -0.55
N PRO A 64 11.14 13.16 0.14
CA PRO A 64 12.55 13.15 -0.22
C PRO A 64 12.83 12.69 -1.65
N ILE A 65 12.14 11.66 -2.13
CA ILE A 65 12.37 11.10 -3.47
C ILE A 65 11.91 12.10 -4.52
N VAL A 66 10.69 12.63 -4.39
CA VAL A 66 10.15 13.62 -5.34
C VAL A 66 10.99 14.90 -5.32
N SER A 67 11.43 15.37 -4.15
CA SER A 67 12.30 16.54 -4.04
C SER A 67 13.63 16.34 -4.76
N ALA A 68 14.26 15.17 -4.60
CA ALA A 68 15.49 14.85 -5.31
C ALA A 68 15.28 14.78 -6.84
N LEU A 69 14.17 14.19 -7.30
CA LEU A 69 13.83 14.14 -8.71
C LEU A 69 13.53 15.54 -9.27
N LEU A 70 12.82 16.38 -8.52
CA LEU A 70 12.59 17.78 -8.89
C LEU A 70 13.89 18.55 -9.07
N TRP A 71 14.84 18.37 -8.14
CA TRP A 71 16.16 18.99 -8.25
C TRP A 71 16.93 18.54 -9.50
N ILE A 72 16.85 17.25 -9.87
CA ILE A 72 17.52 16.69 -11.05
C ILE A 72 16.86 17.17 -12.37
N PHE A 73 15.53 17.15 -12.44
CA PHE A 73 14.80 17.37 -13.70
C PHE A 73 14.31 18.81 -13.90
N GLY A 74 14.28 19.63 -12.84
CA GLY A 74 13.79 21.02 -12.86
C GLY A 74 12.32 21.18 -13.22
N ASN A 75 11.57 20.07 -13.34
CA ASN A 75 10.19 20.07 -13.82
C ASN A 75 9.37 19.00 -13.08
N ALA A 76 8.23 19.41 -12.52
CA ALA A 76 7.37 18.55 -11.71
C ALA A 76 6.80 17.36 -12.50
N GLN A 77 6.33 17.57 -13.73
CA GLN A 77 5.79 16.49 -14.56
C GLN A 77 6.87 15.44 -14.86
N LYS A 78 8.08 15.85 -15.24
CA LYS A 78 9.20 14.91 -15.46
C LYS A 78 9.56 14.15 -14.19
N ALA A 79 9.64 14.84 -13.04
CA ALA A 79 9.90 14.22 -11.75
C ALA A 79 8.82 13.17 -11.39
N LEU A 80 7.54 13.49 -11.61
CA LEU A 80 6.42 12.59 -11.36
C LEU A 80 6.42 11.36 -12.29
N VAL A 81 6.72 11.53 -13.58
CA VAL A 81 6.81 10.40 -14.53
C VAL A 81 7.97 9.46 -14.16
N VAL A 82 9.12 10.02 -13.75
CA VAL A 82 10.26 9.22 -13.29
C VAL A 82 9.95 8.54 -11.96
N PHE A 83 9.29 9.24 -11.04
CA PHE A 83 8.80 8.65 -9.80
C PHE A 83 7.87 7.46 -10.08
N ALA A 84 6.91 7.63 -10.98
CA ALA A 84 5.98 6.58 -11.41
C ALA A 84 6.69 5.34 -11.96
N PHE A 85 7.69 5.55 -12.81
CA PHE A 85 8.53 4.48 -13.30
C PHE A 85 9.24 3.75 -12.16
N LEU A 86 9.95 4.48 -11.28
CA LEU A 86 10.70 3.90 -10.17
C LEU A 86 9.80 3.19 -9.16
N GLN A 87 8.66 3.80 -8.81
CA GLN A 87 7.67 3.23 -7.90
C GLN A 87 7.11 1.92 -8.44
N THR A 88 6.80 1.84 -9.74
CA THR A 88 6.27 0.61 -10.35
C THR A 88 7.31 -0.51 -10.38
N ILE A 89 8.58 -0.20 -10.65
CA ILE A 89 9.67 -1.16 -10.54
C ILE A 89 9.80 -1.65 -9.10
N LEU A 90 9.81 -0.73 -8.13
CA LEU A 90 9.93 -1.06 -6.71
C LEU A 90 8.76 -1.93 -6.24
N PHE A 91 7.52 -1.55 -6.56
CA PHE A 91 6.30 -2.31 -6.30
C PHE A 91 6.44 -3.73 -6.83
N THR A 92 6.85 -3.89 -8.09
CA THR A 92 7.04 -5.19 -8.73
C THR A 92 8.04 -6.05 -7.96
N VAL A 93 9.21 -5.51 -7.63
CA VAL A 93 10.25 -6.22 -6.87
C VAL A 93 9.77 -6.62 -5.47
N LEU A 94 9.04 -5.75 -4.79
CA LEU A 94 8.52 -6.02 -3.46
C LEU A 94 7.40 -7.07 -3.49
N MET A 95 6.50 -7.01 -4.48
CA MET A 95 5.49 -8.04 -4.71
C MET A 95 6.12 -9.40 -5.01
N GLU A 96 7.17 -9.47 -5.83
CA GLU A 96 7.92 -10.71 -6.05
C GLU A 96 8.46 -11.30 -4.75
N ARG A 97 9.10 -10.45 -3.92
CA ARG A 97 9.65 -10.87 -2.63
C ARG A 97 8.55 -11.35 -1.68
N PHE A 98 7.45 -10.62 -1.60
CA PHE A 98 6.30 -10.97 -0.77
C PHE A 98 5.72 -12.33 -1.16
N TRP A 99 5.44 -12.57 -2.44
CA TRP A 99 4.88 -13.84 -2.91
C TRP A 99 5.85 -15.02 -2.81
N ILE A 100 7.16 -14.78 -3.01
CA ILE A 100 8.18 -15.81 -2.75
C ILE A 100 8.13 -16.19 -1.27
N TYR A 101 8.15 -15.19 -0.37
CA TYR A 101 8.11 -15.41 1.06
C TYR A 101 6.85 -16.18 1.51
N LEU A 102 5.66 -15.79 1.03
CA LEU A 102 4.41 -16.53 1.30
C LEU A 102 4.51 -18.02 0.95
N ARG A 103 5.16 -18.32 -0.18
CA ARG A 103 5.30 -19.70 -0.65
C ARG A 103 6.34 -20.48 0.14
N GLU A 104 7.42 -19.82 0.57
CA GLU A 104 8.44 -20.40 1.46
C GLU A 104 7.85 -20.70 2.83
N GLU A 105 7.07 -19.78 3.40
CA GLU A 105 6.37 -19.96 4.67
C GLU A 105 5.44 -21.18 4.61
N LYS A 106 4.60 -21.26 3.55
CA LYS A 106 3.71 -22.40 3.34
C LYS A 106 4.46 -23.73 3.21
N LYS A 107 5.62 -23.74 2.55
CA LYS A 107 6.44 -24.95 2.35
C LYS A 107 7.38 -25.26 3.51
N ARG A 108 7.57 -24.31 4.44
CA ARG A 108 8.56 -24.35 5.52
C ARG A 108 10.00 -24.60 5.06
N LYS A 109 10.32 -24.23 3.82
CA LYS A 109 11.65 -24.35 3.22
C LYS A 109 11.85 -23.32 2.12
N PRO A 110 13.11 -22.92 1.83
CA PRO A 110 13.39 -21.99 0.74
C PRO A 110 12.97 -22.59 -0.60
N LEU A 111 12.53 -21.72 -1.52
CA LEU A 111 12.20 -22.14 -2.88
C LEU A 111 13.46 -22.48 -3.67
N SER A 112 13.35 -23.47 -4.55
CA SER A 112 14.40 -23.68 -5.57
C SER A 112 14.43 -22.49 -6.55
N ARG A 113 15.57 -22.27 -7.22
CA ARG A 113 15.71 -21.22 -8.25
C ARG A 113 14.60 -21.29 -9.32
N LYS A 114 14.21 -22.51 -9.74
CA LYS A 114 13.16 -22.72 -10.74
C LYS A 114 11.78 -22.30 -10.22
N GLU A 115 11.49 -22.56 -8.95
CA GLU A 115 10.23 -22.18 -8.32
C GLU A 115 10.13 -20.69 -8.07
N ALA A 116 11.21 -20.06 -7.57
CA ALA A 116 11.29 -18.63 -7.40
C ALA A 116 11.08 -17.89 -8.73
N ARG A 117 11.75 -18.32 -9.82
CA ARG A 117 11.53 -17.76 -11.17
C ARG A 117 10.08 -17.90 -11.63
N ARG A 118 9.41 -19.01 -11.30
CA ARG A 118 7.98 -19.19 -11.63
C ARG A 118 7.09 -18.19 -10.90
N VAL A 119 7.37 -17.92 -9.62
CA VAL A 119 6.63 -16.91 -8.85
C VAL A 119 6.85 -15.52 -9.46
N LYS A 120 8.11 -15.15 -9.74
CA LYS A 120 8.45 -13.88 -10.40
C LYS A 120 7.73 -13.70 -11.73
N SER A 121 7.75 -14.72 -12.59
CA SER A 121 6.99 -14.74 -13.84
C SER A 121 5.52 -14.41 -13.66
N TRP A 122 4.86 -15.04 -12.69
CA TRP A 122 3.44 -14.79 -12.42
C TRP A 122 3.20 -13.37 -11.94
N VAL A 123 4.03 -12.87 -11.03
CA VAL A 123 3.93 -11.48 -10.55
C VAL A 123 4.09 -10.49 -11.70
N LEU A 124 5.09 -10.69 -12.56
CA LEU A 124 5.32 -9.85 -13.74
C LEU A 124 4.09 -9.82 -14.66
N VAL A 125 3.51 -10.99 -14.98
CA VAL A 125 2.29 -11.04 -15.82
C VAL A 125 1.08 -10.40 -15.15
N SER A 126 0.88 -10.64 -13.84
CA SER A 126 -0.22 -10.01 -13.11
C SER A 126 -0.09 -8.49 -13.10
N ILE A 127 1.11 -7.96 -12.90
CA ILE A 127 1.35 -6.52 -12.94
C ILE A 127 1.23 -5.99 -14.36
N SER A 128 1.78 -6.67 -15.38
CA SER A 128 1.54 -6.33 -16.80
C SER A 128 0.06 -6.18 -17.12
N PHE A 129 -0.77 -7.11 -16.64
CA PHE A 129 -2.21 -7.04 -16.82
C PHE A 129 -2.81 -5.78 -16.17
N LEU A 130 -2.44 -5.46 -14.93
CA LEU A 130 -2.89 -4.25 -14.24
C LEU A 130 -2.46 -2.97 -14.98
N LEU A 131 -1.22 -2.92 -15.47
CA LEU A 131 -0.68 -1.79 -16.22
C LEU A 131 -1.42 -1.55 -17.53
N LEU A 132 -1.75 -2.61 -18.26
CA LEU A 132 -2.54 -2.53 -19.50
C LEU A 132 -4.02 -2.20 -19.22
N ALA A 133 -4.56 -2.68 -18.11
CA ALA A 133 -5.92 -2.39 -17.68
C ALA A 133 -6.08 -0.93 -17.25
N ALA A 134 -5.05 -0.29 -16.69
CA ALA A 134 -5.12 1.05 -16.11
C ALA A 134 -5.75 2.12 -17.03
N LYS A 135 -5.54 2.02 -18.35
CA LYS A 135 -6.18 2.91 -19.34
C LYS A 135 -7.71 2.93 -19.23
N ASN A 136 -8.32 1.78 -18.97
CA ASN A 136 -9.77 1.65 -18.82
C ASN A 136 -10.23 1.78 -17.36
N PHE A 137 -9.28 1.77 -16.42
CA PHE A 137 -9.53 1.79 -14.98
C PHE A 137 -8.60 2.81 -14.31
N PRO A 138 -8.90 4.14 -14.41
CA PRO A 138 -7.97 5.17 -13.98
C PRO A 138 -7.52 5.06 -12.51
N THR A 139 -8.34 4.47 -11.64
CA THR A 139 -7.99 4.17 -10.24
C THR A 139 -6.74 3.31 -10.11
N LEU A 140 -6.44 2.44 -11.07
CA LEU A 140 -5.22 1.63 -11.06
C LEU A 140 -3.95 2.48 -11.24
N TYR A 141 -4.08 3.73 -11.71
CA TYR A 141 -2.92 4.61 -11.78
C TYR A 141 -2.38 5.01 -10.40
N ILE A 142 -3.13 4.77 -9.31
CA ILE A 142 -2.62 4.94 -7.94
C ILE A 142 -1.30 4.21 -7.69
N LEU A 143 -1.02 3.13 -8.43
CA LEU A 143 0.24 2.39 -8.36
C LEU A 143 1.46 3.19 -8.85
N PHE A 144 1.25 4.26 -9.62
CA PHE A 144 2.31 5.11 -10.19
C PHE A 144 2.57 6.39 -9.39
N LEU A 145 1.64 6.80 -8.53
CA LEU A 145 1.61 8.19 -8.09
C LEU A 145 2.23 8.32 -6.70
N PRO A 146 2.99 9.39 -6.44
CA PRO A 146 3.29 9.77 -5.07
C PRO A 146 1.99 10.19 -4.37
N SER A 147 1.99 10.14 -3.05
CA SER A 147 0.78 10.38 -2.24
C SER A 147 -0.26 9.25 -2.37
N ILE A 148 -1.41 9.38 -1.70
CA ILE A 148 -2.49 8.38 -1.66
C ILE A 148 -2.02 7.02 -1.08
N HIS A 149 -1.17 7.07 -0.05
CA HIS A 149 -0.79 5.90 0.76
C HIS A 149 0.01 4.80 0.03
N ALA A 150 0.28 4.92 -1.26
CA ALA A 150 0.95 3.89 -2.05
C ALA A 150 2.31 3.49 -1.45
N SER A 151 3.10 4.45 -1.00
CA SER A 151 4.39 4.17 -0.39
C SER A 151 4.32 3.60 1.03
N ALA A 152 3.28 3.91 1.80
CA ALA A 152 3.01 3.21 3.05
C ALA A 152 2.77 1.71 2.77
N PHE A 153 1.99 1.40 1.74
CA PHE A 153 1.78 0.04 1.29
C PHE A 153 3.08 -0.64 0.80
N LEU A 154 3.97 0.08 0.09
CA LEU A 154 5.29 -0.44 -0.27
C LEU A 154 6.15 -0.78 0.96
N VAL A 155 6.11 0.05 2.00
CA VAL A 155 6.81 -0.22 3.26
C VAL A 155 6.22 -1.47 3.93
N THR A 156 4.89 -1.67 3.89
CA THR A 156 4.24 -2.91 4.33
C THR A 156 4.80 -4.13 3.60
N LEU A 157 4.88 -4.10 2.26
CA LEU A 157 5.42 -5.19 1.44
C LEU A 157 6.91 -5.46 1.69
N TYR A 158 7.68 -4.42 2.00
CA TYR A 158 9.10 -4.54 2.34
C TYR A 158 9.31 -5.15 3.73
N VAL A 159 8.60 -4.63 4.73
CA VAL A 159 8.79 -4.98 6.14
C VAL A 159 8.27 -6.38 6.45
N TRP A 160 7.10 -6.77 5.94
CA TRP A 160 6.44 -8.01 6.34
C TRP A 160 7.31 -9.28 6.14
N PRO A 161 7.92 -9.53 4.97
CA PRO A 161 8.79 -10.70 4.75
C PRO A 161 10.07 -10.71 5.59
N LEU A 162 10.50 -9.53 6.07
CA LEU A 162 11.68 -9.39 6.91
C LEU A 162 11.32 -9.65 8.38
N LEU A 163 10.08 -9.37 8.79
CA LEU A 163 9.63 -9.55 10.17
C LEU A 163 9.54 -11.01 10.64
N SER A 164 9.56 -11.95 9.71
CA SER A 164 9.42 -13.38 9.99
C SER A 164 10.75 -14.13 10.08
N LYS A 165 11.88 -13.46 9.82
CA LYS A 165 13.22 -14.07 9.87
C LYS A 165 13.86 -13.81 11.21
N THR A 166 14.81 -14.66 11.60
CA THR A 166 15.65 -14.42 12.78
C THR A 166 16.46 -13.16 12.55
N PHE A 167 16.19 -12.11 13.34
CA PHE A 167 16.76 -10.80 13.06
C PHE A 167 18.17 -10.63 13.59
N LYS A 168 19.05 -10.04 12.77
CA LYS A 168 20.25 -9.38 13.30
C LYS A 168 19.85 -8.03 13.91
N LYS A 169 20.53 -7.59 14.98
CA LYS A 169 20.24 -6.31 15.66
C LYS A 169 20.19 -5.11 14.71
N ARG A 170 21.08 -5.06 13.71
CA ARG A 170 21.12 -4.00 12.69
C ARG A 170 19.86 -3.97 11.82
N GLU A 171 19.35 -5.13 11.43
CA GLU A 171 18.15 -5.26 10.59
C GLU A 171 16.92 -4.77 11.35
N VAL A 172 16.80 -5.12 12.65
CA VAL A 172 15.72 -4.60 13.51
C VAL A 172 15.76 -3.08 13.57
N ARG A 173 16.93 -2.48 13.76
CA ARG A 173 17.07 -1.01 13.83
C ARG A 173 16.63 -0.33 12.55
N ILE A 174 17.09 -0.85 11.40
CA ILE A 174 16.71 -0.32 10.10
C ILE A 174 15.20 -0.45 9.91
N LEU A 175 14.62 -1.64 10.12
CA LEU A 175 13.18 -1.86 10.01
C LEU A 175 12.37 -0.94 10.91
N SER A 176 12.78 -0.81 12.18
CA SER A 176 12.10 0.05 13.15
C SER A 176 12.15 1.51 12.71
N PHE A 177 13.31 1.97 12.21
CA PHE A 177 13.46 3.32 11.68
C PHE A 177 12.53 3.59 10.49
N TRP A 178 12.47 2.68 9.51
CA TRP A 178 11.54 2.78 8.37
C TRP A 178 10.08 2.84 8.84
N ILE A 179 9.68 1.96 9.76
CA ILE A 179 8.30 1.94 10.29
C ILE A 179 7.99 3.25 11.04
N VAL A 180 8.90 3.73 11.90
CA VAL A 180 8.71 4.98 12.66
C VAL A 180 8.52 6.16 11.72
N LEU A 181 9.40 6.33 10.73
CA LEU A 181 9.31 7.45 9.79
C LEU A 181 8.04 7.37 8.94
N THR A 182 7.70 6.19 8.42
CA THR A 182 6.51 6.04 7.60
C THR A 182 5.23 6.21 8.41
N VAL A 183 5.12 5.70 9.65
CA VAL A 183 3.96 5.95 10.51
C VAL A 183 3.84 7.43 10.89
N ALA A 184 4.97 8.10 11.13
CA ALA A 184 4.97 9.53 11.42
C ALA A 184 4.49 10.39 10.24
N SER A 185 4.91 10.00 9.03
CA SER A 185 4.53 10.61 7.76
C SER A 185 3.11 10.27 7.32
N ASP A 186 2.70 9.02 7.51
CA ASP A 186 1.43 8.48 7.03
C ASP A 186 0.90 7.43 8.02
N ARG A 187 -0.09 7.85 8.80
CA ARG A 187 -0.66 7.02 9.87
C ARG A 187 -1.38 5.79 9.34
N ILE A 188 -1.68 5.72 8.04
CA ILE A 188 -2.30 4.54 7.44
C ILE A 188 -1.41 3.30 7.61
N LEU A 189 -0.07 3.44 7.68
CA LEU A 189 0.82 2.30 7.90
C LEU A 189 0.53 1.61 9.25
N PHE A 190 0.07 2.37 10.25
CA PHE A 190 -0.36 1.79 11.51
C PHE A 190 -1.54 0.83 11.32
N VAL A 191 -2.47 1.20 10.44
CA VAL A 191 -3.68 0.44 10.08
C VAL A 191 -3.35 -0.71 9.12
N GLU A 192 -2.43 -0.52 8.18
CA GLU A 192 -2.07 -1.50 7.15
C GLU A 192 -1.06 -2.56 7.63
N LEU A 193 -0.11 -2.19 8.49
CA LEU A 193 0.97 -3.08 8.91
C LEU A 193 0.94 -3.38 10.40
N VAL A 194 0.88 -2.35 11.24
CA VAL A 194 1.11 -2.51 12.69
C VAL A 194 -0.02 -3.32 13.32
N ILE A 195 -1.28 -2.91 13.17
CA ILE A 195 -2.42 -3.63 13.75
C ILE A 195 -2.55 -5.04 13.15
N PRO A 196 -2.63 -5.24 11.81
CA PRO A 196 -2.77 -6.57 11.23
C PRO A 196 -1.61 -7.50 11.61
N GLY A 197 -0.38 -6.97 11.65
CA GLY A 197 0.81 -7.77 11.98
C GLY A 197 0.85 -8.20 13.43
N ILE A 198 0.39 -7.35 14.37
CA ILE A 198 0.24 -7.71 15.77
C ILE A 198 -0.82 -8.80 15.94
N LEU A 199 -2.00 -8.63 15.32
CA LEU A 199 -3.11 -9.60 15.37
C LEU A 199 -2.71 -10.95 14.79
N ALA A 200 -2.02 -10.97 13.65
CA ALA A 200 -1.47 -12.18 13.06
C ALA A 200 -0.45 -12.87 13.98
N GLY A 201 0.39 -12.10 14.69
CA GLY A 201 1.32 -12.64 15.68
C GLY A 201 0.62 -13.27 16.89
N PHE A 202 -0.51 -12.72 17.34
CA PHE A 202 -1.29 -13.32 18.44
C PHE A 202 -1.93 -14.65 18.08
N LEU A 203 -2.33 -14.80 16.80
CA LEU A 203 -3.00 -15.99 16.28
C LEU A 203 -2.01 -17.12 15.98
N HIS A 204 -0.79 -16.79 15.52
CA HIS A 204 0.30 -17.74 15.28
C HIS A 204 1.39 -17.64 16.35
N ARG A 205 1.08 -18.16 17.54
CA ARG A 205 2.00 -18.20 18.69
C ARG A 205 3.17 -19.15 18.43
N ASP A 206 4.39 -18.71 18.75
CA ASP A 206 5.57 -19.57 18.70
C ASP A 206 5.48 -20.64 19.80
N SER A 207 5.44 -21.91 19.42
CA SER A 207 5.29 -23.04 20.35
C SER A 207 6.53 -23.30 21.22
N THR A 208 7.67 -22.73 20.86
CA THR A 208 8.99 -23.06 21.43
C THR A 208 9.54 -22.02 22.43
N GLY A 209 8.79 -20.97 22.78
CA GLY A 209 9.24 -19.91 23.70
C GLY A 209 8.79 -20.08 25.16
N SER A 210 9.35 -19.26 26.07
CA SER A 210 8.81 -19.06 27.43
C SER A 210 7.38 -18.50 27.37
N ALA A 211 6.55 -18.70 28.40
CA ALA A 211 5.14 -18.32 28.41
C ALA A 211 4.89 -16.89 27.86
N TRP A 212 5.66 -15.90 28.30
CA TRP A 212 5.59 -14.51 27.80
C TRP A 212 5.99 -14.33 26.33
N LYS A 213 6.99 -15.08 25.84
CA LYS A 213 7.37 -15.08 24.42
C LYS A 213 6.33 -15.78 23.53
N ARG A 214 5.54 -16.71 24.10
CA ARG A 214 4.39 -17.34 23.42
C ARG A 214 3.22 -16.36 23.22
N PHE A 215 2.99 -15.44 24.17
CA PHE A 215 1.91 -14.46 24.08
C PHE A 215 2.24 -13.27 23.17
N PHE A 216 3.51 -12.85 23.08
CA PHE A 216 3.88 -11.67 22.29
C PHE A 216 5.17 -11.88 21.49
N PRO A 217 5.07 -12.34 20.22
CA PRO A 217 6.22 -12.60 19.35
C PRO A 217 7.10 -11.36 19.16
N GLN A 218 8.40 -11.57 18.91
CA GLN A 218 9.35 -10.47 18.72
C GLN A 218 8.96 -9.54 17.56
N SER A 219 8.40 -10.09 16.48
CA SER A 219 7.87 -9.28 15.37
C SER A 219 6.78 -8.31 15.82
N SER A 220 5.87 -8.76 16.68
CA SER A 220 4.76 -7.94 17.21
C SER A 220 5.29 -6.87 18.15
N LYS A 221 6.36 -7.16 18.92
CA LYS A 221 7.07 -6.15 19.72
C LYS A 221 7.68 -5.05 18.87
N ILE A 222 8.40 -5.42 17.80
CA ILE A 222 9.02 -4.46 16.89
C ILE A 222 7.94 -3.57 16.27
N LEU A 223 6.85 -4.17 15.76
CA LEU A 223 5.72 -3.43 15.20
C LEU A 223 5.08 -2.49 16.22
N LEU A 224 4.80 -2.97 17.43
CA LEU A 224 4.15 -2.17 18.47
C LEU A 224 5.01 -0.98 18.90
N VAL A 225 6.29 -1.23 19.22
CA VAL A 225 7.20 -0.17 19.67
C VAL A 225 7.41 0.85 18.55
N SER A 226 7.71 0.39 17.33
CA SER A 226 7.93 1.30 16.19
C SER A 226 6.67 2.07 15.81
N GLY A 227 5.50 1.42 15.88
CA GLY A 227 4.22 2.06 15.63
C GLY A 227 3.90 3.15 16.66
N ILE A 228 4.05 2.86 17.96
CA ILE A 228 3.84 3.86 19.03
C ILE A 228 4.81 5.02 18.89
N VAL A 229 6.11 4.75 18.69
CA VAL A 229 7.11 5.80 18.50
C VAL A 229 6.80 6.65 17.26
N GLY A 230 6.36 6.02 16.16
CA GLY A 230 5.89 6.73 14.97
C GLY A 230 4.67 7.62 15.23
N LEU A 231 3.69 7.16 16.01
CA LEU A 231 2.52 7.96 16.38
C LEU A 231 2.87 9.12 17.32
N ILE A 232 3.81 8.92 18.24
CA ILE A 232 4.36 9.99 19.09
C ILE A 232 5.06 11.02 18.20
N LEU A 233 5.89 10.58 17.27
CA LEU A 233 6.58 11.47 16.33
C LEU A 233 5.58 12.24 15.44
N HIS A 234 4.53 11.59 14.94
CA HIS A 234 3.44 12.28 14.23
C HIS A 234 2.79 13.36 15.10
N SER A 235 2.54 13.05 16.38
CA SER A 235 1.91 13.99 17.31
C SER A 235 2.82 15.19 17.62
N ILE A 236 4.13 14.95 17.69
CA ILE A 236 5.14 16.01 17.80
C ILE A 236 5.16 16.85 16.52
N LEU A 237 5.20 16.25 15.32
CA LEU A 237 5.14 16.99 14.06
C LEU A 237 3.89 17.87 13.99
N LYS A 238 2.75 17.33 14.41
CA LYS A 238 1.46 18.04 14.44
C LYS A 238 1.41 19.20 15.44
N SER A 239 2.29 19.25 16.44
CA SER A 239 2.28 20.35 17.42
C SER A 239 2.87 21.64 16.87
N PHE A 240 3.71 21.58 15.81
CA PHE A 240 4.32 22.74 15.19
C PHE A 240 4.06 22.86 13.68
N LEU A 241 3.63 21.80 13.01
CA LEU A 241 3.13 21.83 11.64
C LEU A 241 1.60 21.83 11.65
N PHE A 242 0.98 22.63 10.79
CA PHE A 242 -0.48 22.65 10.66
C PHE A 242 -0.96 21.41 9.88
N ILE A 243 -1.02 20.26 10.57
CA ILE A 243 -1.51 18.99 10.02
C ILE A 243 -3.00 18.85 10.31
N GLU A 244 -3.80 18.85 9.25
CA GLU A 244 -5.25 18.77 9.33
C GLU A 244 -5.74 17.48 10.01
N LYS A 245 -6.96 17.55 10.54
CA LYS A 245 -7.66 16.36 11.04
C LYS A 245 -8.38 15.71 9.86
N SER A 246 -8.38 14.38 9.82
CA SER A 246 -9.21 13.64 8.87
C SER A 246 -10.68 14.04 9.05
N GLY A 247 -11.35 14.36 7.96
CA GLY A 247 -12.80 14.54 7.95
C GLY A 247 -13.49 13.29 8.46
N ARG A 248 -14.49 13.46 9.32
CA ARG A 248 -15.28 12.35 9.87
C ARG A 248 -16.75 12.69 9.87
N ILE A 249 -17.55 11.73 9.46
CA ILE A 249 -19.00 11.74 9.65
C ILE A 249 -19.37 10.78 10.79
N PRO A 250 -20.53 10.95 11.44
CA PRO A 250 -21.05 9.98 12.39
C PRO A 250 -21.01 8.55 11.82
N ALA A 251 -20.55 7.58 12.61
CA ALA A 251 -20.41 6.19 12.16
C ALA A 251 -21.73 5.60 11.63
N ALA A 252 -22.87 5.99 12.19
CA ALA A 252 -24.18 5.61 11.68
C ALA A 252 -24.43 6.11 10.24
N LEU A 253 -24.07 7.36 9.94
CA LEU A 253 -24.19 7.91 8.58
C LEU A 253 -23.19 7.26 7.63
N SER A 254 -21.97 6.98 8.10
CA SER A 254 -20.95 6.24 7.36
C SER A 254 -21.41 4.85 6.96
N PHE A 255 -22.05 4.13 7.89
CA PHE A 255 -22.66 2.83 7.63
C PHE A 255 -23.81 2.90 6.63
N VAL A 256 -24.70 3.91 6.75
CA VAL A 256 -25.79 4.12 5.78
C VAL A 256 -25.23 4.40 4.39
N GLN A 257 -24.18 5.21 4.26
CA GLN A 257 -23.53 5.50 2.98
C GLN A 257 -22.89 4.24 2.38
N PHE A 258 -22.20 3.43 3.20
CA PHE A 258 -21.64 2.14 2.79
C PHE A 258 -22.70 1.18 2.23
N VAL A 259 -23.83 1.04 2.91
CA VAL A 259 -24.94 0.19 2.44
C VAL A 259 -25.54 0.73 1.13
N ARG A 260 -25.69 2.05 1.03
CA ARG A 260 -26.19 2.71 -0.18
C ARG A 260 -25.26 2.45 -1.38
N ASP A 261 -23.95 2.56 -1.19
CA ASP A 261 -22.99 2.33 -2.25
C ASP A 261 -22.93 0.86 -2.67
N ILE A 262 -23.08 -0.10 -1.73
CA ILE A 262 -23.26 -1.52 -2.08
C ILE A 262 -24.49 -1.73 -2.97
N SER A 263 -25.62 -1.11 -2.62
CA SER A 263 -26.84 -1.19 -3.44
C SER A 263 -26.61 -0.61 -4.82
N ARG A 264 -26.00 0.58 -4.89
CA ARG A 264 -25.64 1.23 -6.15
C ARG A 264 -24.76 0.35 -7.02
N PHE A 265 -23.73 -0.28 -6.46
CA PHE A 265 -22.81 -1.14 -7.22
C PHE A 265 -23.50 -2.40 -7.73
N LYS A 266 -24.44 -2.96 -6.96
CA LYS A 266 -25.29 -4.06 -7.41
C LYS A 266 -26.13 -3.62 -8.62
N ASP A 267 -26.76 -2.45 -8.55
CA ASP A 267 -27.62 -1.93 -9.61
C ASP A 267 -26.80 -1.62 -10.88
N GLU A 268 -25.65 -0.96 -10.75
CA GLU A 268 -24.70 -0.72 -11.86
C GLU A 268 -24.24 -2.04 -12.52
N THR A 269 -24.00 -3.07 -11.71
CA THR A 269 -23.61 -4.40 -12.21
C THR A 269 -24.76 -5.07 -12.97
N LEU A 270 -25.99 -5.01 -12.45
CA LEU A 270 -27.16 -5.57 -13.11
C LEU A 270 -27.44 -4.89 -14.45
N VAL A 271 -27.34 -3.56 -14.50
CA VAL A 271 -27.48 -2.78 -15.74
C VAL A 271 -26.40 -3.15 -16.75
N TRP A 272 -25.16 -3.33 -16.29
CA TRP A 272 -24.07 -3.74 -17.16
C TRP A 272 -24.32 -5.12 -17.77
N PHE A 273 -24.77 -6.09 -16.98
CA PHE A 273 -25.15 -7.42 -17.47
C PHE A 273 -26.39 -7.40 -18.39
N SER A 274 -27.44 -6.65 -18.03
CA SER A 274 -28.67 -6.59 -18.84
C SER A 274 -28.44 -5.98 -20.22
N ASN A 275 -27.47 -5.07 -20.32
CA ASN A 275 -27.06 -4.45 -21.58
C ASN A 275 -26.02 -5.28 -22.36
N GLY A 276 -25.82 -6.55 -22.00
CA GLY A 276 -24.85 -7.44 -22.66
C GLY A 276 -23.40 -6.97 -22.54
N GLY A 277 -23.06 -6.18 -21.51
CA GLY A 277 -21.72 -5.63 -21.30
C GLY A 277 -21.35 -4.45 -22.20
N THR A 278 -22.31 -3.86 -22.92
CA THR A 278 -22.07 -2.73 -23.84
C THR A 278 -21.97 -1.37 -23.16
N SER A 279 -22.42 -1.26 -21.91
CA SER A 279 -22.31 -0.05 -21.10
C SER A 279 -20.95 0.05 -20.39
N ALA A 280 -20.69 1.20 -19.75
CA ALA A 280 -19.46 1.42 -18.99
C ALA A 280 -19.24 0.31 -17.94
N ILE A 281 -18.00 -0.17 -17.84
CA ILE A 281 -17.66 -1.26 -16.91
C ILE A 281 -17.87 -0.75 -15.47
N PRO A 282 -18.59 -1.48 -14.61
CA PRO A 282 -18.82 -1.11 -13.21
C PRO A 282 -17.55 -1.37 -12.38
N VAL A 283 -16.54 -0.51 -12.56
CA VAL A 283 -15.21 -0.62 -11.94
C VAL A 283 -15.30 -0.85 -10.43
N PRO A 284 -16.07 -0.05 -9.66
CA PRO A 284 -16.12 -0.21 -8.21
C PRO A 284 -16.67 -1.58 -7.80
N ALA A 285 -17.68 -2.08 -8.52
CA ALA A 285 -18.28 -3.39 -8.25
C ALA A 285 -17.29 -4.54 -8.49
N ILE A 286 -16.49 -4.46 -9.56
CA ILE A 286 -15.44 -5.45 -9.85
C ILE A 286 -14.39 -5.44 -8.74
N LEU A 287 -13.89 -4.25 -8.35
CA LEU A 287 -12.88 -4.12 -7.30
C LEU A 287 -13.38 -4.63 -5.94
N ILE A 288 -14.62 -4.30 -5.57
CA ILE A 288 -15.25 -4.80 -4.34
C ILE A 288 -15.44 -6.31 -4.39
N SER A 289 -15.81 -6.87 -5.54
CA SER A 289 -15.93 -8.32 -5.71
C SER A 289 -14.57 -9.02 -5.53
N ILE A 290 -13.51 -8.50 -6.14
CA ILE A 290 -12.13 -9.01 -5.97
C ILE A 290 -11.72 -8.93 -4.50
N PHE A 291 -12.03 -7.82 -3.83
CA PHE A 291 -11.71 -7.61 -2.43
C PHE A 291 -12.48 -8.57 -1.51
N ALA A 292 -13.79 -8.74 -1.71
CA ALA A 292 -14.63 -9.68 -0.96
C ALA A 292 -14.17 -11.13 -1.14
N ILE A 293 -13.84 -11.53 -2.37
CA ILE A 293 -13.27 -12.84 -2.68
C ILE A 293 -11.94 -13.03 -1.94
N SER A 294 -11.07 -12.01 -1.95
CA SER A 294 -9.79 -12.04 -1.25
C SER A 294 -9.96 -12.16 0.27
N LEU A 295 -10.90 -11.42 0.85
CA LEU A 295 -11.25 -11.49 2.27
C LEU A 295 -11.76 -12.89 2.64
N PHE A 296 -12.67 -13.46 1.84
CA PHE A 296 -13.19 -14.81 2.06
C PHE A 296 -12.09 -15.88 1.99
N PHE A 297 -11.25 -15.84 0.96
CA PHE A 297 -10.15 -16.81 0.80
C PHE A 297 -9.11 -16.73 1.91
N THR A 298 -8.81 -15.53 2.39
CA THR A 298 -7.86 -15.32 3.49
C THR A 298 -8.46 -15.73 4.82
N PHE A 299 -9.76 -15.47 5.06
CA PHE A 299 -10.49 -15.97 6.22
C PHE A 299 -10.51 -17.49 6.29
N ALA A 300 -10.89 -18.17 5.20
CA ALA A 300 -10.90 -19.64 5.12
C ALA A 300 -9.51 -20.27 5.38
N ARG A 301 -8.45 -19.48 5.27
CA ARG A 301 -7.06 -19.90 5.46
C ARG A 301 -6.38 -19.20 6.62
N ILE A 302 -7.12 -18.49 7.47
CA ILE A 302 -6.54 -17.61 8.50
C ILE A 302 -5.51 -18.36 9.36
N PHE A 303 -5.84 -19.56 9.84
CA PHE A 303 -4.98 -20.39 10.68
C PHE A 303 -3.83 -21.11 9.94
N LYS A 304 -3.74 -21.05 8.60
CA LYS A 304 -2.76 -21.85 7.83
C LYS A 304 -1.33 -21.33 7.98
N THR A 305 -1.11 -20.03 7.84
CA THR A 305 0.19 -19.38 8.05
C THR A 305 0.01 -18.01 8.70
N LYS A 306 1.08 -17.47 9.27
CA LYS A 306 1.04 -16.13 9.87
C LYS A 306 0.73 -15.07 8.83
N SER A 307 1.25 -15.23 7.61
CA SER A 307 0.95 -14.29 6.54
C SER A 307 -0.48 -14.37 6.00
N THR A 308 -1.12 -15.56 6.00
CA THR A 308 -2.55 -15.63 5.64
C THR A 308 -3.43 -14.98 6.71
N SER A 309 -3.03 -15.07 7.98
CA SER A 309 -3.66 -14.28 9.05
C SER A 309 -3.46 -12.78 8.87
N PHE A 310 -2.23 -12.35 8.57
CA PHE A 310 -1.93 -10.96 8.29
C PHE A 310 -2.78 -10.41 7.14
N LEU A 311 -2.85 -11.12 6.02
CA LEU A 311 -3.67 -10.72 4.88
C LEU A 311 -5.15 -10.63 5.23
N PHE A 312 -5.68 -11.58 6.02
CA PHE A 312 -7.05 -11.51 6.49
C PHE A 312 -7.30 -10.25 7.33
N PHE A 313 -6.47 -9.98 8.35
CA PHE A 313 -6.62 -8.79 9.18
C PHE A 313 -6.42 -7.50 8.39
N PHE A 314 -5.46 -7.47 7.45
CA PHE A 314 -5.25 -6.35 6.54
C PHE A 314 -6.51 -6.05 5.74
N PHE A 315 -7.08 -7.04 5.05
CA PHE A 315 -8.31 -6.85 4.29
C PHE A 315 -9.51 -6.51 5.19
N ALA A 316 -9.68 -7.19 6.33
CA ALA A 316 -10.79 -6.91 7.24
C ALA A 316 -10.74 -5.47 7.77
N ILE A 317 -9.56 -4.99 8.17
CA ILE A 317 -9.40 -3.64 8.69
C ILE A 317 -9.65 -2.61 7.59
N LEU A 318 -9.11 -2.80 6.37
CA LEU A 318 -9.40 -1.90 5.26
C LEU A 318 -10.89 -1.87 4.87
N ALA A 319 -11.61 -2.99 5.06
CA ALA A 319 -13.05 -3.06 4.81
C ALA A 319 -13.86 -2.27 5.84
N PHE A 320 -13.57 -2.48 7.11
CA PHE A 320 -14.46 -2.04 8.20
C PHE A 320 -13.99 -0.77 8.89
N ALA A 321 -12.68 -0.48 8.94
CA ALA A 321 -12.18 0.69 9.66
C ALA A 321 -12.72 2.02 9.10
N PRO A 322 -12.82 2.24 7.77
CA PRO A 322 -13.39 3.49 7.25
C PRO A 322 -14.84 3.70 7.72
N VAL A 323 -15.66 2.64 7.64
CA VAL A 323 -17.06 2.67 8.06
C VAL A 323 -17.20 2.90 9.57
N LEU A 324 -16.42 2.18 10.38
CA LEU A 324 -16.50 2.25 11.84
C LEU A 324 -15.95 3.57 12.40
N THR A 325 -14.99 4.20 11.71
CA THR A 325 -14.37 5.45 12.16
C THR A 325 -14.98 6.69 11.52
N GLY A 326 -15.95 6.51 10.62
CA GLY A 326 -16.64 7.62 9.96
C GLY A 326 -15.83 8.27 8.85
N THR A 327 -14.87 7.57 8.27
CA THR A 327 -14.02 8.05 7.16
C THR A 327 -14.35 7.38 5.82
N TYR A 328 -15.48 6.65 5.74
CA TYR A 328 -16.03 6.15 4.47
C TYR A 328 -16.64 7.28 3.65
#